data_AF-A0A6J7FW74-F1
#
_entry.id   AF-A0A6J7FW74-F1
#
_cell.length_a   1.000
_cell.length_b   1.000
_cell.length_c   1.000
_cell.angle_alpha   90.00
_cell.angle_beta   90.00
_cell.angle_gamma   90.00
#
_symmetry.space_group_name_H-M   'P 1'
#
loop_
_entity.id
_entity.type
_entity.pdbx_description
1 polymer ?
#
loop_
_entity_poly.entity_id
_entity_poly.type
_entity_poly.pdbx_seq_one_letter_code
_entity_poly.pdbx_strand_id
1 'polypeptide(L)' 'MHFGGVLVPPGYTDGLKFADGNPYGVSHVTGPENKNELDDATTAALTHMATRVVTIAEALAK' A
#
# COMPACT_ATOMS: atom_id res chain seq x y z
N MET A 1 -4.10 14.44 -9.22
CA MET A 1 -3.08 15.33 -8.65
C MET A 1 -3.55 16.78 -8.73
N HIS A 2 -4.62 17.13 -8.02
CA HIS A 2 -5.26 18.46 -8.19
C HIS A 2 -5.06 19.38 -6.98
N PHE A 3 -4.77 18.84 -5.80
CA PHE A 3 -4.47 19.61 -4.59
C PHE A 3 -2.96 19.81 -4.35
N GLY A 4 -2.12 19.55 -5.36
CA GLY A 4 -0.66 19.70 -5.23
C GLY A 4 0.02 18.70 -4.28
N GLY A 5 -0.64 17.60 -3.92
CA GLY A 5 -0.08 16.57 -3.04
C GLY A 5 1.06 15.76 -3.70
N VAL A 6 1.90 15.15 -2.86
CA VAL A 6 2.97 14.23 -3.28
C VAL A 6 2.44 12.79 -3.31
N LEU A 7 2.61 12.07 -4.42
CA LEU A 7 2.23 10.66 -4.52
C LEU A 7 3.34 9.76 -3.97
N VAL A 8 2.95 8.86 -3.06
CA VAL A 8 3.87 8.01 -2.30
C VAL A 8 3.44 6.54 -2.45
N PRO A 9 3.54 5.93 -3.65
CA PRO A 9 3.12 4.53 -3.87
C PRO A 9 4.06 3.53 -3.18
N PRO A 10 3.60 2.32 -2.79
CA PRO A 10 4.49 1.31 -2.19
C PRO A 10 5.55 0.80 -3.18
N GLY A 11 5.25 0.73 -4.48
CA GLY A 11 6.13 0.11 -5.47
C GLY A 11 6.50 -1.33 -5.12
N TYR A 12 7.65 -1.78 -5.63
CA TYR A 12 8.31 -3.04 -5.22
C TYR A 12 9.50 -2.76 -4.29
N THR A 13 9.27 -1.89 -3.29
CA THR A 13 10.34 -1.45 -2.36
C THR A 13 10.63 -2.44 -1.23
N ASP A 14 9.83 -3.50 -1.14
CA ASP A 14 10.07 -4.66 -0.27
C ASP A 14 9.71 -5.93 -1.07
N GLY A 15 10.42 -7.04 -0.80
CA GLY A 15 10.16 -8.33 -1.45
C GLY A 15 8.74 -8.86 -1.25
N LEU A 16 8.10 -8.52 -0.12
CA LEU A 16 6.69 -8.88 0.15
C LEU A 16 5.73 -8.33 -0.91
N LYS A 17 6.08 -7.23 -1.59
CA LYS A 17 5.22 -6.60 -2.60
C LYS A 17 5.09 -7.41 -3.88
N PHE A 18 5.91 -8.45 -4.07
CA PHE A 18 5.71 -9.42 -5.14
C PHE A 18 4.59 -10.42 -4.85
N ALA A 19 4.16 -10.57 -3.58
CA ALA A 19 3.04 -11.45 -3.22
C ALA A 19 1.70 -10.87 -3.68
N ASP A 20 1.46 -9.57 -3.49
CA ASP A 20 0.24 -8.90 -3.97
C ASP A 20 0.40 -8.28 -5.38
N GLY A 21 1.63 -8.02 -5.82
CA GLY A 21 1.96 -7.68 -7.21
C GLY A 21 1.47 -6.30 -7.69
N ASN A 22 0.96 -5.46 -6.80
CA ASN A 22 0.45 -4.13 -7.16
C ASN A 22 1.42 -3.02 -6.74
N PRO A 23 2.14 -2.36 -7.68
CA PRO A 23 3.06 -1.28 -7.33
C PRO A 23 2.35 0.03 -6.96
N TYR A 24 1.08 0.20 -7.34
CA TYR A 24 0.35 1.46 -7.19
C TYR A 24 -0.26 1.66 -5.80
N GLY A 25 -0.52 0.56 -5.09
CA GLY A 25 -1.18 0.55 -3.79
C GLY A 25 -1.55 -0.87 -3.40
N VAL A 26 -2.19 -1.02 -2.23
CA VAL A 26 -2.71 -2.31 -1.77
C VAL A 26 -4.16 -2.46 -2.22
N SER A 27 -4.55 -3.65 -2.64
CA SER A 27 -5.91 -3.95 -3.10
C SER A 27 -6.38 -5.27 -2.53
N HIS A 28 -7.64 -5.33 -2.11
CA HIS A 28 -8.28 -6.53 -1.57
C HIS A 28 -9.40 -6.98 -2.49
N VAL A 29 -9.41 -8.27 -2.87
CA VAL A 29 -10.46 -8.87 -3.70
C VAL A 29 -11.49 -9.53 -2.80
N THR A 30 -12.64 -8.88 -2.65
CA THR A 30 -13.74 -9.31 -1.75
C THR A 30 -14.55 -10.51 -2.28
N GLY A 31 -14.32 -10.91 -3.53
CA GLY A 31 -15.04 -12.00 -4.19
C GLY A 31 -16.47 -11.63 -4.61
N PRO A 32 -17.20 -12.51 -5.32
CA PRO A 32 -18.53 -12.21 -5.87
C PRO A 32 -19.58 -11.84 -4.81
N GLU A 33 -19.44 -12.39 -3.61
CA GLU A 33 -20.33 -12.20 -2.47
C GLU A 33 -19.89 -11.08 -1.53
N ASN A 34 -18.76 -10.42 -1.81
CA ASN A 34 -18.13 -9.41 -0.97
C ASN A 34 -17.81 -9.86 0.46
N LYS A 35 -17.31 -11.10 0.64
CA LYS A 35 -17.08 -11.72 1.96
C LYS A 35 -15.67 -12.28 2.16
N ASN A 36 -14.77 -12.16 1.19
CA ASN A 36 -13.40 -12.62 1.41
C ASN A 36 -12.76 -11.76 2.50
N GLU A 37 -12.17 -12.42 3.50
CA GLU A 37 -11.40 -11.77 4.56
C GLU A 37 -10.04 -11.30 4.03
N LEU A 38 -9.43 -10.34 4.73
CA LEU A 38 -8.06 -9.93 4.44
C LEU A 38 -7.11 -11.11 4.71
N ASP A 39 -6.22 -11.37 3.77
CA ASP A 39 -5.14 -12.33 3.97
C ASP A 39 -3.88 -11.67 4.54
N ASP A 40 -2.92 -12.51 4.93
CA ASP A 40 -1.65 -12.07 5.51
C ASP A 40 -0.83 -11.23 4.52
N ALA A 41 -0.89 -11.57 3.22
CA ALA A 41 -0.16 -10.84 2.18
C ALA A 41 -0.69 -9.41 2.01
N THR A 42 -2.01 -9.24 1.99
CA THR A 42 -2.69 -7.94 1.93
C THR A 42 -2.39 -7.12 3.17
N THR A 43 -2.44 -7.74 4.35
CA THR A 43 -2.13 -7.06 5.63
C THR A 43 -0.66 -6.62 5.68
N ALA A 44 0.28 -7.48 5.29
CA ALA A 44 1.70 -7.14 5.24
C ALA A 44 2.01 -6.01 4.24
N ALA A 45 1.41 -6.07 3.05
CA ALA A 45 1.54 -5.00 2.04
C ALA A 45 0.95 -3.68 2.54
N LEU A 46 -0.17 -3.73 3.28
CA LEU A 46 -0.81 -2.55 3.87
C LEU A 46 0.08 -1.90 4.93
N THR A 47 0.66 -2.70 5.83
CA THR A 47 1.62 -2.20 6.81
C THR A 47 2.81 -1.53 6.13
N HIS A 48 3.40 -2.18 5.12
CA HIS A 48 4.51 -1.62 4.35
C HIS A 48 4.18 -0.26 3.70
N MET A 49 3.03 -0.19 3.03
CA MET A 49 2.57 1.05 2.40
C MET A 49 2.35 2.16 3.42
N ALA A 50 1.70 1.85 4.54
CA ALA A 50 1.44 2.82 5.61
C ALA A 50 2.75 3.36 6.21
N THR A 51 3.70 2.48 6.55
CA THR A 51 5.03 2.86 7.05
C THR A 51 5.73 3.78 6.05
N ARG A 52 5.74 3.42 4.76
CA ARG A 52 6.37 4.25 3.71
C ARG A 52 5.75 5.65 3.62
N VAL A 53 4.42 5.76 3.65
CA VAL A 53 3.72 7.04 3.60
C VAL A 53 4.09 7.92 4.79
N VAL A 54 4.06 7.36 5.99
CA VAL A 54 4.43 8.10 7.22
C VAL A 54 5.88 8.54 7.20
N THR A 55 6.82 7.65 6.82
CA THR A 55 8.25 8.00 6.74
C THR A 55 8.52 9.15 5.75
N ILE A 56 7.86 9.16 4.59
CA ILE A 56 8.01 10.26 3.62
C ILE A 56 7.37 11.55 4.14
N ALA A 57 6.21 11.45 4.80
CA ALA A 57 5.59 12.61 5.43
C ALA A 57 6.50 13.24 6.50
N GLU A 58 7.13 12.42 7.36
CA GLU A 58 8.10 12.88 8.36
C GLU A 58 9.34 13.51 7.75
N ALA A 59 9.82 12.99 6.62
CA ALA A 59 10.97 13.55 5.91
C ALA A 59 10.67 14.92 5.27
N LEU A 60 9.43 15.13 4.81
CA LEU A 60 8.98 16.38 4.17
C LEU A 60 8.52 17.45 5.18
N ALA A 61 8.20 17.07 6.42
CA ALA A 61 7.76 17.98 7.46
C ALA A 61 8.91 18.76 8.14
N LYS A 62 10.16 18.43 7.82
CA LYS A 62 11.38 19.09 8.29
C LYS A 62 11.81 20.17 7.32
#